data_AF-A0A382GBP0-F1
#
_entry.id   AF-A0A382GBP0-F1
#
_cell.length_a   1.000
_cell.length_b   1.000
_cell.length_c   1.000
_cell.angle_alpha   90.00
_cell.angle_beta   90.00
_cell.angle_gamma   90.00
#
_symmetry.space_group_name_H-M   'P 1'
#
loop_
_entity.id
_entity.type
_entity.pdbx_description
1 polymer ?
#
loop_
_entity_poly.entity_id
_entity_poly.type
_entity_poly.pdbx_seq_one_letter_code
_entity_poly.pdbx_strand_id
1 'polypeptide(L)'
;MVYLDFPLGHTAGRAHDVQSQKDVVMAALRLLEEARDPGSATTLSQRWSHDDAWKEAVMRPKIKAERDGTFDDDRVERFATPQYQESEDADLVTGDCSTCVWLEE
;
A
#
# COMPACT_ATOMS: atom_id res chain seq x y z
N MET A 1 5.02 -16.77 -6.22
CA MET A 1 4.87 -15.70 -5.21
C MET A 1 6.06 -15.70 -4.26
N VAL A 2 6.66 -14.54 -4.00
CA VAL A 2 7.60 -14.37 -2.88
C VAL A 2 6.84 -13.82 -1.69
N TYR A 3 6.98 -14.45 -0.54
CA TYR A 3 6.34 -14.03 0.71
C TYR A 3 7.36 -13.44 1.69
N LEU A 4 6.99 -12.32 2.31
CA LEU A 4 7.70 -11.66 3.40
C LEU A 4 6.75 -11.45 4.59
N ASP A 5 7.22 -11.76 5.79
CA ASP A 5 6.49 -11.53 7.04
C ASP A 5 6.74 -10.12 7.59
N PHE A 6 6.45 -9.12 6.77
CA PHE A 6 6.66 -7.70 7.03
C PHE A 6 5.30 -6.98 7.11
N PRO A 7 5.22 -5.82 7.79
CA PRO A 7 4.02 -4.99 7.82
C PRO A 7 3.60 -4.52 6.43
N LEU A 8 2.31 -4.22 6.28
CA LEU A 8 1.74 -3.70 5.04
C LEU A 8 2.49 -2.43 4.60
N GLY A 9 2.79 -2.34 3.30
CA GLY A 9 3.59 -1.25 2.71
C GLY A 9 5.10 -1.54 2.61
N HIS A 10 5.58 -2.67 3.16
CA HIS A 10 7.00 -3.06 3.12
C HIS A 10 7.25 -4.35 2.31
N THR A 11 6.49 -4.56 1.22
CA THR A 11 6.55 -5.79 0.40
C THR A 11 7.84 -5.93 -0.41
N ALA A 12 8.56 -4.83 -0.62
CA ALA A 12 9.82 -4.79 -1.36
C ALA A 12 11.04 -4.76 -0.43
N GLY A 13 10.91 -5.17 0.84
CA GLY A 13 11.98 -5.12 1.84
C GLY A 13 11.83 -3.97 2.83
N ARG A 14 12.79 -3.84 3.77
CA ARG A 14 12.72 -2.86 4.85
C ARG A 14 12.92 -1.44 4.30
N ALA A 15 12.17 -0.49 4.84
CA ALA A 15 12.34 0.91 4.47
C ALA A 15 13.78 1.38 4.73
N HIS A 16 14.35 2.08 3.75
CA HIS A 16 15.72 2.61 3.77
C HIS A 16 16.84 1.57 3.90
N ASP A 17 16.54 0.28 3.79
CA ASP A 17 17.53 -0.80 3.74
C ASP A 17 17.65 -1.32 2.31
N VAL A 18 18.60 -0.77 1.57
CA VAL A 18 18.84 -1.12 0.16
C VAL A 18 19.21 -2.59 -0.01
N GLN A 19 19.90 -3.20 0.96
CA GLN A 19 20.30 -4.60 0.85
C GLN A 19 19.09 -5.51 1.01
N SER A 20 18.27 -5.29 2.05
CA SER A 20 17.00 -5.99 2.24
C SER A 20 16.13 -5.87 0.98
N GLN A 21 16.04 -4.67 0.40
CA GLN A 21 15.23 -4.44 -0.80
C GLN A 21 15.73 -5.21 -2.01
N LYS A 22 17.04 -5.19 -2.26
CA LYS A 22 17.66 -5.96 -3.33
C LYS A 22 17.43 -7.45 -3.15
N ASP A 23 17.59 -7.97 -1.93
CA ASP A 23 17.43 -9.40 -1.66
C ASP A 23 16.01 -9.88 -1.99
N VAL A 24 14.99 -9.08 -1.68
CA VAL A 24 13.59 -9.37 -2.04
C VAL A 24 13.38 -9.41 -3.54
N VAL A 25 13.85 -8.38 -4.24
CA VAL A 25 13.71 -8.29 -5.71
C VAL A 25 14.44 -9.45 -6.38
N MET A 26 15.65 -9.77 -5.94
CA MET A 26 16.42 -10.88 -6.48
C MET A 26 15.74 -12.23 -6.23
N ALA A 27 15.14 -12.44 -5.05
CA ALA A 27 14.38 -13.66 -4.79
C ALA A 27 13.14 -13.78 -5.69
N ALA A 28 12.48 -12.65 -5.99
CA ALA A 28 11.34 -12.64 -6.91
C ALA A 28 11.75 -12.98 -8.34
N LEU A 29 12.84 -12.38 -8.83
CA LEU A 29 13.38 -12.69 -10.15
C LEU A 29 13.81 -14.16 -10.26
N ARG A 30 14.52 -14.68 -9.26
CA ARG A 30 14.90 -16.11 -9.22
C ARG A 30 13.69 -17.03 -9.25
N LEU A 31 12.64 -16.72 -8.48
CA LEU A 31 11.43 -17.54 -8.52
C LEU A 31 10.78 -17.53 -9.91
N LEU A 32 10.81 -16.41 -10.63
CA LEU A 32 10.32 -16.35 -12.01
C LEU A 32 11.16 -17.22 -12.96
N GLU A 33 12.48 -17.29 -12.75
CA GLU A 33 13.38 -18.12 -13.55
C GLU A 33 13.24 -19.63 -13.23
N GLU A 34 13.02 -19.97 -11.96
CA GLU A 34 13.11 -21.35 -11.47
C GLU A 34 11.74 -22.06 -11.35
N ALA A 35 10.63 -21.33 -11.24
CA ALA A 35 9.30 -21.91 -11.07
C ALA A 35 8.91 -22.78 -12.27
N ARG A 36 8.60 -24.06 -11.99
CA ARG A 36 8.18 -25.05 -13.00
C ARG A 36 6.68 -25.29 -13.02
N ASP A 37 6.02 -25.01 -11.90
CA ASP A 37 4.62 -25.29 -11.69
C ASP A 37 3.83 -24.00 -11.39
N PRO A 38 2.59 -23.88 -11.89
CA PRO A 38 1.69 -22.81 -11.48
C PRO A 38 1.54 -22.76 -9.96
N GLY A 39 1.55 -21.54 -9.40
CA GLY A 39 1.41 -21.34 -7.95
C GLY A 39 2.69 -21.54 -7.14
N SER A 40 3.85 -21.80 -7.77
CA SER A 40 5.14 -21.86 -7.10
C SER A 40 5.37 -20.63 -6.20
N ALA A 41 5.77 -20.87 -4.96
CA ALA A 41 5.99 -19.82 -3.97
C ALA A 41 7.23 -20.07 -3.10
N THR A 42 7.86 -19.00 -2.64
CA THR A 42 8.98 -19.05 -1.69
C THR A 42 8.76 -18.05 -0.56
N THR A 43 9.17 -18.43 0.66
CA THR A 43 9.10 -17.58 1.84
C THR A 43 10.50 -17.14 2.22
N LEU A 44 10.71 -15.83 2.37
CA LEU A 44 12.00 -15.31 2.81
C LEU A 44 12.14 -15.37 4.33
N SER A 45 13.35 -15.64 4.80
CA SER A 45 13.66 -15.73 6.23
C SER A 45 13.89 -14.38 6.92
N GLN A 46 13.75 -13.27 6.19
CA GLN A 46 13.92 -11.92 6.74
C GLN A 46 12.85 -11.65 7.80
N ARG A 47 13.22 -11.01 8.91
CA ARG A 47 12.30 -10.64 9.99
C ARG A 47 12.16 -9.13 10.13
N TRP A 48 10.94 -8.66 10.37
CA TRP A 48 10.66 -7.24 10.59
C TRP A 48 11.18 -6.73 11.93
N SER A 49 11.08 -7.54 12.98
CA SER A 49 11.56 -7.25 14.32
C SER A 49 12.15 -8.51 14.95
N HIS A 50 12.79 -8.36 16.10
CA HIS A 50 13.30 -9.49 16.90
C HIS A 50 12.18 -10.43 17.36
N ASP A 51 10.99 -9.87 17.63
CA ASP A 51 9.78 -10.59 18.01
C ASP A 51 8.58 -10.21 17.12
N ASP A 52 7.45 -10.87 17.36
CA ASP A 52 6.20 -10.68 16.60
C ASP A 52 5.25 -9.66 17.26
N ALA A 53 5.69 -8.94 18.31
CA ALA A 53 4.83 -8.02 19.05
C ALA A 53 4.27 -6.89 18.15
N TRP A 54 4.99 -6.54 17.08
CA TRP A 54 4.53 -5.57 16.09
C TRP A 54 3.22 -5.98 15.39
N LYS A 55 2.95 -7.29 15.24
CA LYS A 55 1.73 -7.81 14.60
C LYS A 55 0.48 -7.46 15.39
N GLU A 56 0.62 -7.26 16.70
CA GLU A 56 -0.51 -6.89 17.54
C GLU A 56 -1.00 -5.47 17.26
N ALA A 57 -0.13 -4.57 16.82
CA ALA A 57 -0.43 -3.15 16.67
C ALA A 57 -0.58 -2.69 15.21
N VAL A 58 0.01 -3.39 14.24
CA VAL A 58 0.13 -2.94 12.84
C VAL A 58 -1.21 -2.64 12.14
N MET A 59 -2.27 -3.38 12.48
CA MET A 59 -3.61 -3.17 11.92
C MET A 59 -4.55 -2.42 12.89
N ARG A 60 -4.05 -1.98 14.05
CA ARG A 60 -4.89 -1.25 15.01
C ARG A 60 -5.01 0.21 14.59
N PRO A 61 -6.23 0.77 14.56
CA PRO A 61 -6.39 2.19 14.37
C PRO A 61 -5.69 2.94 15.51
N LYS A 62 -5.04 4.06 15.18
CA LYS A 62 -4.40 4.90 16.19
C LYS A 62 -5.49 5.44 17.12
N ILE A 63 -5.20 5.49 18.41
CA ILE A 63 -6.12 6.09 19.37
C ILE A 63 -5.76 7.57 19.46
N LYS A 64 -6.74 8.46 19.33
CA LYS A 64 -6.51 9.90 19.56
C LYS A 64 -6.17 10.09 21.04
N ALA A 65 -4.94 10.55 21.30
CA ALA A 65 -4.43 10.78 22.67
C ALA A 65 -5.28 11.78 23.49
N GLU A 66 -6.09 12.62 22.82
CA GLU A 66 -6.78 13.75 23.43
C GLU A 66 -8.32 13.60 23.53
N ARG A 67 -8.94 12.52 23.02
CA ARG A 67 -10.41 12.36 23.05
C ARG A 67 -10.87 10.91 23.26
N ASP A 68 -11.36 10.64 24.47
CA ASP A 68 -12.39 9.65 24.86
C ASP A 68 -12.50 8.38 23.99
N GLY A 69 -11.39 7.66 23.79
CA GLY A 69 -11.39 6.36 23.11
C GLY A 69 -11.79 6.39 21.63
N THR A 70 -11.81 7.57 20.99
CA THR A 70 -12.10 7.68 19.54
C THR A 70 -10.87 7.36 18.70
N PHE A 71 -11.08 6.62 17.62
CA PHE A 71 -10.03 6.24 16.68
C PHE A 71 -9.63 7.42 15.78
N ASP A 72 -8.35 7.49 15.44
CA ASP A 72 -7.85 8.43 14.45
C ASP A 72 -8.26 7.97 13.06
N ASP A 73 -8.99 8.84 12.36
CA ASP A 73 -9.36 8.62 10.99
C ASP A 73 -8.30 9.27 10.11
N ASP A 74 -7.31 8.47 9.68
CA ASP A 74 -6.21 8.92 8.83
C ASP A 74 -6.68 9.25 7.38
N ARG A 75 -7.99 9.14 7.07
CA ARG A 75 -8.55 9.53 5.78
C ARG A 75 -8.64 11.05 5.65
N VAL A 76 -8.34 11.55 4.46
CA VAL A 76 -8.53 12.96 4.12
C VAL A 76 -10.02 13.29 4.08
N GLU A 77 -10.38 14.52 4.47
CA GLU A 77 -11.75 15.03 4.36
C GLU A 77 -12.25 14.90 2.92
N ARG A 78 -13.50 14.44 2.77
CA ARG A 78 -14.14 14.41 1.46
C ARG A 78 -14.60 15.82 1.11
N PHE A 79 -13.96 16.44 0.14
CA PHE A 79 -14.38 17.72 -0.39
C PHE A 79 -15.55 17.58 -1.37
N ALA A 80 -16.39 18.62 -1.44
CA ALA A 80 -17.47 18.71 -2.42
C ALA A 80 -16.94 18.98 -3.84
N THR A 81 -15.73 19.52 -3.95
CA THR A 81 -15.06 19.76 -5.22
C THR A 81 -14.18 18.56 -5.61
N PRO A 82 -14.16 18.16 -6.90
CA PRO A 82 -13.24 17.15 -7.39
C PRO A 82 -11.78 17.49 -7.02
N GLN A 83 -11.03 16.47 -6.59
CA GLN A 83 -9.60 16.59 -6.30
C GLN A 83 -8.83 15.94 -7.45
N TYR A 84 -8.00 16.73 -8.12
CA TYR A 84 -7.20 16.28 -9.25
C TYR A 84 -5.77 15.96 -8.81
N GLN A 85 -5.10 15.05 -9.54
CA GLN A 85 -3.71 14.75 -9.27
C GLN A 85 -2.84 15.97 -9.66
N GLU A 86 -3.09 16.54 -10.85
CA GLU A 86 -2.46 17.77 -11.31
C GLU A 86 -3.51 18.87 -11.57
N SER A 87 -3.13 20.14 -11.50
CA SER A 87 -4.09 21.24 -11.75
C SER A 87 -4.58 21.27 -13.20
N GLU A 88 -3.77 20.82 -14.16
CA GLU A 88 -4.11 20.75 -15.58
C GLU A 88 -5.23 19.73 -15.87
N ASP A 89 -5.39 18.71 -15.02
CA ASP A 89 -6.47 17.72 -15.16
C ASP A 89 -7.85 18.37 -14.97
N ALA A 90 -7.93 19.46 -14.20
CA ALA A 90 -9.18 20.20 -14.00
C ALA A 90 -9.70 20.80 -15.33
N ASP A 91 -8.79 21.26 -16.19
CA ASP A 91 -9.14 21.86 -17.48
C ASP A 91 -9.68 20.80 -18.45
N LEU A 92 -9.16 19.56 -18.39
CA LEU A 92 -9.63 18.43 -19.20
C LEU A 92 -11.06 17.99 -18.85
N VAL A 93 -11.50 18.18 -17.61
CA VAL A 93 -12.88 17.84 -17.18
C VAL A 93 -13.91 18.84 -17.71
N THR A 94 -13.53 20.09 -17.94
CA THR A 94 -14.45 21.12 -18.46
C THR A 94 -14.65 21.04 -19.99
N GLY A 95 -13.91 20.16 -20.68
CA GLY A 95 -14.14 19.87 -22.08
C GLY A 95 -15.48 19.17 -22.33
N ASP A 96 -15.90 19.13 -23.59
CA ASP A 96 -17.08 18.38 -24.05
C ASP A 96 -16.87 16.88 -23.75
N CYS A 97 -17.26 16.45 -22.55
CA CYS A 97 -17.02 15.12 -22.05
C CYS A 97 -18.04 14.17 -22.69
N SER A 98 -17.69 13.65 -23.88
CA SER A 98 -18.53 12.75 -24.68
C SER A 98 -19.03 11.49 -23.96
N THR A 99 -18.44 11.14 -22.82
CA THR A 99 -18.79 9.96 -22.01
C THR A 99 -19.38 10.30 -20.63
N CYS A 100 -19.49 11.58 -20.28
CA CYS A 100 -20.05 11.98 -19.00
C CYS A 100 -21.56 11.74 -18.95
N VAL A 101 -22.03 11.14 -17.86
CA VAL A 101 -23.46 10.98 -17.55
C VAL A 101 -23.83 12.03 -16.52
N TRP A 102 -24.53 13.07 -16.95
CA TRP A 102 -25.05 14.10 -16.06
C TRP A 102 -26.37 13.60 -15.48
N LEU A 103 -26.42 13.45 -14.15
CA LEU A 103 -27.67 13.14 -13.45
C LEU A 103 -28.52 14.40 -13.44
N GLU A 104 -29.76 14.31 -13.94
CA GLU A 104 -30.76 15.39 -13.81
C GLU A 104 -31.10 15.61 -12.33
N GLU A 105 -31.43 16.85 -11.98
CA GLU A 105 -31.71 17.30 -10.61
C GLU A 105 -33.00 16.70 -10.02
#